data_AF-A0A966D2B9-F1
#
_entry.id   AF-A0A966D2B9-F1
#
_cell.length_a   1.000
_cell.length_b   1.000
_cell.length_c   1.000
_cell.angle_alpha   90.00
_cell.angle_beta   90.00
_cell.angle_gamma   90.00
#
_symmetry.space_group_name_H-M   'P 1'
#
loop_
_entity.id
_entity.type
_entity.pdbx_description
1 polymer ?
#
loop_
_entity_poly.entity_id
_entity_poly.type
_entity_poly.pdbx_seq_one_letter_code
_entity_poly.pdbx_strand_id
1 'polypeptide(L)'
;MDMLVGSRQKNATQKKNRHVLLRITIGLIIVFAAASAVAIYFEQEERIERMRAQREILDRQLLIIQAEQAELLELSSLVDTDEYIERVARDQLGMVRPNEIVFED
;
A
#
# COMPACT_ATOMS: atom_id res chain seq x y z
N MET A 1 71.61 21.95 -28.00
CA MET A 1 70.38 21.52 -28.72
C MET A 1 69.56 20.48 -27.93
N ASP A 2 69.96 20.09 -26.70
CA ASP A 2 69.32 18.97 -25.98
C ASP A 2 68.22 19.33 -24.96
N MET A 3 67.93 20.62 -24.72
CA MET A 3 66.92 21.01 -23.72
C MET A 3 65.46 20.93 -24.20
N LEU A 4 65.18 20.70 -25.49
CA LEU A 4 63.81 20.69 -26.04
C LEU A 4 63.19 19.29 -26.17
N VAL A 5 63.96 18.21 -25.99
CA VAL A 5 63.47 16.83 -26.15
C VAL A 5 62.80 16.31 -24.87
N GLY A 6 63.32 16.68 -23.70
CA GLY A 6 62.84 16.19 -22.40
C GLY A 6 61.44 16.70 -21.98
N SER A 7 60.99 17.84 -22.48
CA SER A 7 59.67 18.40 -22.14
C SER A 7 58.52 17.74 -22.92
N ARG A 8 58.76 17.34 -24.18
CA ARG A 8 57.75 16.69 -25.02
C ARG A 8 57.40 15.26 -24.55
N GLN A 9 58.39 14.50 -24.09
CA GLN A 9 58.15 13.14 -23.58
C GLN A 9 57.34 13.13 -22.28
N LYS A 10 57.62 14.05 -21.34
CA LYS A 10 56.89 14.13 -20.05
C LYS A 10 55.40 14.41 -20.24
N ASN A 11 55.04 15.27 -21.19
CA ASN A 11 53.64 15.65 -21.48
C ASN A 11 52.81 14.50 -22.08
N ALA A 12 53.41 13.63 -22.89
CA ALA A 12 52.72 12.48 -23.47
C ALA A 12 52.41 11.40 -22.42
N THR A 13 53.37 11.11 -21.52
CA THR A 13 53.20 10.14 -20.44
C THR A 13 52.20 10.65 -19.39
N GLN A 14 52.20 11.94 -19.09
CA GLN A 14 51.24 12.56 -18.15
C GLN A 14 49.80 12.55 -18.71
N LYS A 15 49.62 12.80 -20.02
CA LYS A 15 48.30 12.63 -20.68
C LYS A 15 47.83 11.18 -20.65
N LYS A 16 48.71 10.21 -20.96
CA LYS A 16 48.37 8.78 -20.94
C LYS A 16 47.94 8.30 -19.55
N ASN A 17 48.65 8.73 -18.50
CA ASN A 17 48.31 8.43 -17.12
C ASN A 17 46.96 9.04 -16.71
N ARG A 18 46.65 10.27 -17.14
CA ARG A 18 45.35 10.90 -16.90
C ARG A 18 44.20 10.12 -17.55
N HIS A 19 44.38 9.61 -18.77
CA HIS A 19 43.36 8.79 -19.44
C HIS A 19 43.16 7.43 -18.75
N VAL A 20 44.24 6.82 -18.23
CA VAL A 20 44.14 5.58 -17.44
C VAL A 20 43.41 5.81 -16.13
N LEU A 21 43.77 6.87 -15.39
CA LEU A 21 43.07 7.29 -14.17
C LEU A 21 41.58 7.56 -14.42
N LEU A 22 41.24 8.28 -15.50
CA LEU A 22 39.85 8.54 -15.88
C LEU A 22 39.06 7.26 -16.18
N ARG A 23 39.67 6.29 -16.87
CA ARG A 23 39.03 4.99 -17.15
C ARG A 23 38.79 4.19 -15.87
N ILE A 24 39.76 4.20 -14.95
CA ILE A 24 39.62 3.53 -13.64
C ILE A 24 38.52 4.20 -12.82
N THR A 25 38.47 5.54 -12.77
CA THR A 25 37.42 6.25 -12.02
C THR A 25 36.03 6.00 -12.62
N ILE A 26 35.91 5.98 -13.95
CA ILE A 26 34.63 5.66 -14.61
C ILE A 26 34.23 4.21 -14.31
N GLY A 27 35.17 3.28 -14.37
CA GLY A 27 34.93 1.88 -14.00
C GLY A 27 34.44 1.73 -12.56
N LEU A 28 35.06 2.42 -11.61
CA LEU A 28 34.65 2.44 -10.21
C LEU A 28 33.25 3.02 -10.02
N ILE A 29 32.92 4.12 -10.72
CA ILE A 29 31.58 4.71 -10.67
C ILE A 29 30.52 3.73 -11.19
N ILE A 30 30.80 3.03 -12.29
CA ILE A 30 29.88 2.02 -12.85
C ILE A 30 29.68 0.86 -11.88
N VAL A 31 30.75 0.34 -11.28
CA VAL A 31 30.67 -0.75 -10.29
C VAL A 31 29.88 -0.29 -9.06
N PHE A 32 30.12 0.92 -8.58
CA PHE A 32 29.39 1.48 -7.45
C PHE A 32 27.90 1.64 -7.79
N ALA A 33 27.56 2.20 -8.95
CA ALA A 33 26.18 2.36 -9.40
C ALA A 33 25.46 1.01 -9.55
N ALA A 34 26.14 0.00 -10.10
CA ALA A 34 25.60 -1.35 -10.20
C ALA A 34 25.35 -1.98 -8.82
N ALA A 35 26.31 -1.86 -7.89
CA ALA A 35 26.15 -2.35 -6.52
C ALA A 35 24.98 -1.66 -5.79
N SER A 36 24.86 -0.33 -5.94
CA SER A 36 23.71 0.42 -5.39
C SER A 36 22.39 0.00 -6.00
N ALA A 37 22.32 -0.20 -7.32
CA ALA A 37 21.11 -0.66 -7.98
C ALA A 37 20.66 -2.04 -7.49
N VAL A 38 21.59 -2.97 -7.30
CA VAL A 38 21.32 -4.30 -6.75
C VAL A 38 20.82 -4.21 -5.31
N ALA A 39 21.45 -3.39 -4.46
CA ALA A 39 21.02 -3.19 -3.08
C ALA A 39 19.59 -2.62 -2.99
N ILE A 40 19.28 -1.62 -3.82
CA ILE A 40 17.94 -1.00 -3.89
C ILE A 40 16.90 -2.02 -4.37
N TYR A 41 17.24 -2.83 -5.38
CA TYR A 41 16.33 -3.84 -5.92
C TYR A 41 15.88 -4.85 -4.86
N PHE A 42 16.82 -5.36 -4.05
CA PHE A 42 16.48 -6.30 -2.98
C PHE A 42 15.63 -5.66 -1.87
N GLU A 43 15.88 -4.40 -1.52
CA GLU A 43 15.09 -3.70 -0.49
C GLU A 43 13.67 -3.38 -0.98
N GLN A 44 13.49 -3.12 -2.28
CA GLN A 44 12.19 -2.81 -2.86
C GLN A 44 11.24 -4.00 -2.86
N GLU A 45 11.72 -5.21 -3.13
CA GLU A 45 10.87 -6.40 -3.20
C GLU A 45 10.16 -6.68 -1.87
N GLU A 46 10.89 -6.64 -0.75
CA GLU A 46 10.31 -6.86 0.58
C GLU A 46 9.31 -5.76 0.97
N ARG A 47 9.57 -4.51 0.56
CA ARG A 47 8.63 -3.40 0.78
C ARG A 47 7.35 -3.57 -0.03
N ILE A 48 7.47 -4.01 -1.29
CA ILE A 48 6.31 -4.24 -2.18
C ILE A 48 5.44 -5.36 -1.62
N GLU A 49 6.02 -6.48 -1.22
CA GLU A 49 5.26 -7.60 -0.66
C GLU A 49 4.55 -7.23 0.65
N ARG A 50 5.23 -6.49 1.55
CA ARG A 50 4.59 -5.96 2.76
C ARG A 50 3.43 -5.02 2.44
N MET A 51 3.61 -4.12 1.47
CA MET A 51 2.54 -3.22 1.04
C MET A 51 1.36 -3.98 0.41
N ARG A 52 1.61 -5.04 -0.36
CA ARG A 52 0.56 -5.90 -0.92
C ARG A 52 -0.23 -6.61 0.17
N ALA A 53 0.45 -7.23 1.13
CA ALA A 53 -0.20 -7.90 2.25
C ALA A 53 -1.05 -6.93 3.09
N GLN A 54 -0.53 -5.72 3.36
CA GLN A 54 -1.28 -4.68 4.06
C GLN A 54 -2.54 -4.24 3.30
N ARG A 55 -2.44 -4.07 1.98
CA ARG A 55 -3.60 -3.75 1.13
C ARG A 55 -4.64 -4.85 1.18
N GLU A 56 -4.23 -6.10 1.05
CA GLU A 56 -5.16 -7.23 1.08
C GLU A 56 -5.90 -7.33 2.43
N ILE A 57 -5.20 -7.12 3.55
CA ILE A 57 -5.83 -7.07 4.87
C ILE A 57 -6.86 -5.93 4.95
N LEU A 58 -6.48 -4.74 4.47
CA LEU A 58 -7.35 -3.57 4.52
C LEU A 58 -8.59 -3.75 3.64
N ASP A 59 -8.43 -4.32 2.45
CA ASP A 59 -9.55 -4.62 1.54
C ASP A 59 -10.52 -5.64 2.17
N ARG A 60 -10.00 -6.68 2.85
CA ARG A 60 -10.86 -7.62 3.59
C ARG A 60 -11.62 -6.94 4.73
N GLN A 61 -10.96 -6.08 5.50
CA GLN A 61 -11.63 -5.32 6.57
C GLN A 61 -12.72 -4.42 6.00
N LEU A 62 -12.45 -3.77 4.87
CA LEU A 62 -13.40 -2.91 4.19
C LEU A 62 -14.64 -3.71 3.75
N LEU A 63 -14.45 -4.89 3.17
CA LEU A 63 -15.55 -5.79 2.80
C LEU A 63 -16.39 -6.23 4.01
N ILE A 64 -15.75 -6.58 5.13
CA ILE A 64 -16.45 -6.98 6.35
C ILE A 64 -17.29 -5.80 6.88
N ILE A 65 -16.69 -4.62 7.02
CA ILE A 65 -17.39 -3.43 7.52
C ILE A 65 -18.54 -3.04 6.60
N GLN A 66 -18.38 -3.16 5.28
CA GLN A 66 -19.46 -2.90 4.33
C GLN A 66 -20.62 -3.91 4.47
N ALA A 67 -20.30 -5.19 4.69
CA ALA A 67 -21.32 -6.20 4.93
C ALA A 67 -22.09 -5.93 6.23
N GLU A 68 -21.38 -5.64 7.33
CA GLU A 68 -21.99 -5.26 8.61
C GLU A 68 -22.85 -3.99 8.48
N GLN A 69 -22.37 -2.99 7.73
CA GLN A 69 -23.14 -1.78 7.48
C GLN A 69 -24.43 -2.07 6.71
N ALA A 70 -24.37 -2.93 5.69
CA ALA A 70 -25.54 -3.31 4.91
C ALA A 70 -26.58 -4.04 5.77
N GLU A 71 -26.14 -4.97 6.63
CA GLU A 71 -27.00 -5.68 7.58
C GLU A 71 -27.66 -4.72 8.59
N LEU A 72 -26.89 -3.77 9.14
CA LEU A 72 -27.44 -2.77 10.07
C LEU A 72 -28.45 -1.85 9.40
N LEU A 73 -28.22 -1.46 8.14
CA LEU A 73 -29.18 -0.66 7.36
C LEU A 73 -30.48 -1.43 7.09
N GLU A 74 -30.37 -2.71 6.76
CA GLU A 74 -31.54 -3.59 6.61
C GLU A 74 -32.32 -3.66 7.93
N LEU A 75 -31.66 -3.98 9.05
CA LEU A 75 -32.31 -4.04 10.35
C LEU A 75 -32.95 -2.71 10.75
N SER A 76 -32.26 -1.59 10.56
CA SER A 76 -32.80 -0.25 10.82
C SER A 76 -34.06 0.01 10.00
N SER A 77 -34.08 -0.40 8.74
CA SER A 77 -35.25 -0.23 7.88
C SER A 77 -36.45 -1.06 8.33
N LEU A 78 -36.22 -2.21 8.98
CA LEU A 78 -37.29 -3.03 9.55
C LEU A 78 -37.82 -2.46 10.86
N VAL A 79 -36.95 -1.97 11.75
CA VAL A 79 -37.34 -1.48 13.08
C VAL A 79 -38.24 -0.23 13.00
N ASP A 80 -38.06 0.60 11.98
CA ASP A 80 -38.87 1.81 11.75
C ASP A 80 -40.21 1.55 11.04
N THR A 81 -40.61 0.29 10.82
CA THR A 81 -41.92 -0.05 10.21
C THR A 81 -43.04 -0.16 11.24
N ASP A 82 -44.24 0.28 10.85
CA ASP A 82 -45.45 0.11 11.66
C ASP A 82 -45.71 -1.37 11.98
N GLU A 83 -45.41 -2.30 11.05
CA GLU A 83 -45.50 -3.74 11.30
C GLU A 83 -44.55 -4.23 12.40
N TYR A 84 -43.32 -3.71 12.47
CA TYR A 84 -42.37 -4.09 13.53
C TYR A 84 -42.83 -3.55 14.89
N ILE A 85 -43.26 -2.28 14.94
CA ILE A 85 -43.77 -1.65 16.15
C ILE A 85 -45.00 -2.39 16.67
N GLU A 86 -45.93 -2.73 15.77
CA GLU A 86 -47.13 -3.49 16.13
C GLU A 86 -46.80 -4.87 16.67
N ARG A 87 -45.87 -5.60 16.03
CA ARG A 87 -45.43 -6.92 16.49
C ARG A 87 -44.82 -6.85 17.89
N VAL A 88 -43.91 -5.90 18.14
CA VAL A 88 -43.30 -5.71 19.47
C VAL A 88 -44.35 -5.31 20.51
N ALA A 89 -45.28 -4.42 20.15
CA ALA A 89 -46.36 -4.01 21.05
C ALA A 89 -47.27 -5.19 21.41
N ARG A 90 -47.58 -6.06 20.45
CA ARG A 90 -48.41 -7.25 20.66
C ARG A 90 -47.67 -8.33 21.47
N ASP A 91 -46.43 -8.64 21.12
CA ASP A 91 -45.65 -9.71 21.72
C ASP A 91 -45.09 -9.36 23.11
N GLN A 92 -44.64 -8.11 23.32
CA GLN A 92 -44.00 -7.71 24.58
C GLN A 92 -44.95 -6.96 25.52
N LEU A 93 -45.88 -6.18 24.98
CA LEU A 93 -46.77 -5.33 25.78
C LEU A 93 -48.23 -5.84 25.81
N GLY A 94 -48.56 -6.89 25.05
CA GLY A 94 -49.92 -7.39 24.92
C GLY A 94 -50.89 -6.36 24.31
N MET A 95 -50.35 -5.34 23.64
CA MET A 95 -51.14 -4.26 23.05
C MET A 95 -51.79 -4.73 21.76
N VAL A 96 -53.06 -4.36 21.58
CA VAL A 96 -53.83 -4.60 20.36
C VAL A 96 -54.32 -3.28 19.80
N ARG A 97 -54.66 -3.23 18.51
CA ARG A 97 -55.18 -2.00 17.90
C ARG A 97 -56.49 -1.61 18.58
N PRO A 98 -56.85 -0.31 18.67
CA PRO A 98 -58.07 0.15 19.31
C PRO A 98 -59.37 -0.47 18.78
N ASN A 99 -59.33 -1.06 17.57
CA ASN A 99 -60.46 -1.63 16.85
C ASN A 99 -60.45 -3.17 16.83
N GLU A 100 -59.53 -3.82 17.56
CA GLU A 100 -59.45 -5.28 17.65
C GLU A 100 -60.16 -5.81 18.91
N ILE A 101 -60.81 -6.97 18.78
CA ILE A 101 -61.47 -7.68 19.88
C ILE A 101 -60.61 -8.90 20.23
N VAL A 102 -60.16 -8.98 21.49
CA VAL A 102 -59.38 -10.11 22.00
C VAL A 102 -60.33 -11.23 22.44
N PHE A 103 -60.08 -12.45 21.98
CA PHE A 103 -60.79 -13.65 22.43
C PHE A 103 -59.85 -14.44 23.36
N GLU A 104 -60.30 -14.69 24.59
CA GLU A 104 -59.65 -15.61 25.53
C GLU A 104 -60.54 -16.88 25.63
N ASP A 105 -59.92 -18.06 25.57
CA ASP A 105 -60.59 -19.38 25.70
C ASP A 105 -61.05 -19.67 27.15
#